data_AF-A0A1F5WAS1-F1
#
_entry.id   AF-A0A1F5WAS1-F1
#
_cell.length_a   1.000
_cell.length_b   1.000
_cell.length_c   1.000
_cell.angle_alpha   90.00
_cell.angle_beta   90.00
_cell.angle_gamma   90.00
#
_symmetry.space_group_name_H-M   'P 1'
#
loop_
_entity.id
_entity.type
_entity.pdbx_description
1 polymer ?
#
loop_
_entity_poly.entity_id
_entity_poly.type
_entity_poly.pdbx_seq_one_letter_code
_entity_poly.pdbx_strand_id
1 'polypeptide(L)'
;MENENQIKNGSSVHIGVLVLSVAVASYIAYSAGQGAPKTGQTPQKESESASFEIPMNWGDLGVKMISVGVIDPEKFESIYAQRGGLSPEEKQILYGSDNKSIKMTEENAGFLLNMLWALGLGNKNDILESGPMSKYGDVGNFASTGGWILAKNDPMDHYSRHRLIMLTDDQQKLVERVSQNIYRPCCDNATNFPDCNHGMAMLGLLELLAANGASEQTMYKAALRINQFWFPDQYATIAKYLQSKGKSIESADPREILGRNYSSASGFRKIAALVPQTESRSSGGCGVDSGQPAAKPQQGCGI
;
A
#
# COMPACT_ATOMS: atom_id res chain seq x y z
N MET A 1 13.69 -88.47 -39.37
CA MET A 1 14.04 -88.41 -40.81
C MET A 1 14.75 -87.08 -41.04
N GLU A 2 15.53 -87.00 -42.12
CA GLU A 2 16.68 -86.13 -42.42
C GLU A 2 16.72 -84.71 -41.78
N ASN A 3 17.82 -84.22 -41.20
CA ASN A 3 19.20 -83.92 -41.70
C ASN A 3 19.35 -82.55 -42.39
N GLU A 4 20.27 -81.72 -41.86
CA GLU A 4 21.09 -80.71 -42.59
C GLU A 4 20.36 -79.50 -43.25
N ASN A 5 20.97 -78.34 -43.58
CA ASN A 5 22.32 -77.73 -43.44
C ASN A 5 22.15 -76.19 -43.63
N GLN A 6 22.99 -75.19 -43.26
CA GLN A 6 24.33 -74.92 -42.67
C GLN A 6 24.18 -73.57 -41.85
N ILE A 7 24.93 -73.21 -40.77
CA ILE A 7 26.33 -72.71 -40.62
C ILE A 7 26.58 -71.25 -41.14
N LYS A 8 27.40 -70.34 -40.55
CA LYS A 8 28.56 -70.40 -39.58
C LYS A 8 28.72 -69.11 -38.71
N ASN A 9 29.34 -69.25 -37.53
CA ASN A 9 30.30 -68.38 -36.78
C ASN A 9 30.00 -66.86 -36.53
N GLY A 10 30.43 -66.21 -35.44
CA GLY A 10 31.16 -66.58 -34.18
C GLY A 10 31.59 -65.28 -33.44
N SER A 11 31.46 -65.11 -32.11
CA SER A 11 32.22 -65.69 -30.98
C SER A 11 33.73 -65.35 -30.98
N SER A 12 34.40 -64.86 -29.93
CA SER A 12 34.05 -64.58 -28.50
C SER A 12 34.93 -63.41 -27.94
N VAL A 13 34.55 -62.61 -26.91
CA VAL A 13 34.61 -62.81 -25.42
C VAL A 13 35.98 -63.36 -24.91
N HIS A 14 36.71 -62.89 -23.87
CA HIS A 14 36.35 -62.38 -22.52
C HIS A 14 37.39 -61.46 -21.80
N ILE A 15 36.88 -60.57 -20.92
CA ILE A 15 37.31 -60.24 -19.52
C ILE A 15 38.81 -60.04 -19.18
N GLY A 16 39.19 -58.86 -18.66
CA GLY A 16 40.50 -58.58 -18.02
C GLY A 16 40.47 -57.34 -17.10
N VAL A 17 41.27 -57.32 -16.01
CA VAL A 17 41.14 -56.38 -14.85
C VAL A 17 42.47 -56.15 -14.09
N LEU A 18 42.69 -54.91 -13.58
CA LEU A 18 43.83 -54.43 -12.73
C LEU A 18 45.23 -54.45 -13.41
N VAL A 19 46.28 -53.70 -13.01
CA VAL A 19 46.73 -53.11 -11.72
C VAL A 19 47.28 -51.65 -11.89
N LEU A 20 47.48 -50.93 -10.77
CA LEU A 20 48.06 -49.58 -10.59
C LEU A 20 49.48 -49.37 -11.17
N SER A 21 49.89 -48.11 -11.41
CA SER A 21 51.13 -47.54 -10.81
C SER A 21 51.37 -46.02 -10.99
N VAL A 22 51.54 -45.32 -9.86
CA VAL A 22 52.48 -44.19 -9.57
C VAL A 22 52.36 -42.86 -10.36
N ALA A 23 52.86 -41.77 -9.76
CA ALA A 23 52.73 -40.39 -10.22
C ALA A 23 54.02 -39.57 -10.02
N VAL A 24 53.96 -38.26 -10.31
CA VAL A 24 54.92 -37.17 -9.98
C VAL A 24 56.17 -37.05 -10.87
N ALA A 25 56.16 -36.00 -11.71
CA ALA A 25 57.29 -35.09 -11.90
C ALA A 25 56.73 -33.69 -12.21
N SER A 26 57.23 -32.65 -11.56
CA SER A 26 56.64 -31.29 -11.59
C SER A 26 57.61 -30.23 -12.12
N TYR A 27 57.07 -29.01 -12.31
CA TYR A 27 57.81 -27.75 -12.09
C TYR A 27 58.80 -27.28 -13.18
N ILE A 28 58.27 -26.60 -14.20
CA ILE A 28 58.85 -25.36 -14.76
C ILE A 28 57.67 -24.35 -14.95
N ALA A 29 57.95 -23.05 -15.02
CA ALA A 29 57.00 -21.95 -15.25
C ALA A 29 56.04 -21.60 -14.08
N TYR A 30 56.65 -21.28 -12.94
CA TYR A 30 56.03 -20.49 -11.87
C TYR A 30 55.81 -19.01 -12.32
N SER A 31 54.78 -18.35 -11.76
CA SER A 31 54.53 -16.89 -11.72
C SER A 31 54.47 -16.06 -13.02
N ALA A 32 53.28 -16.02 -13.65
CA ALA A 32 52.56 -14.80 -14.08
C ALA A 32 51.10 -15.22 -14.40
N GLY A 33 50.01 -14.61 -13.92
CA GLY A 33 49.80 -13.28 -13.35
C GLY A 33 49.06 -12.40 -14.38
N GLN A 34 47.78 -12.05 -14.25
CA GLN A 34 46.81 -12.23 -13.15
C GLN A 34 45.36 -12.33 -13.68
N GLY A 35 44.40 -12.64 -12.80
CA GLY A 35 43.04 -12.07 -12.87
C GLY A 35 42.01 -12.69 -13.84
N ALA A 36 41.44 -13.85 -13.49
CA ALA A 36 40.17 -14.28 -14.08
C ALA A 36 38.97 -13.70 -13.29
N PRO A 37 38.10 -12.86 -13.88
CA PRO A 37 36.98 -12.26 -13.16
C PRO A 37 35.85 -13.27 -12.93
N LYS A 38 35.49 -13.52 -11.67
CA LYS A 38 34.29 -14.30 -11.30
C LYS A 38 33.03 -13.44 -11.36
N THR A 39 32.52 -13.15 -12.55
CA THR A 39 31.21 -12.50 -12.73
C THR A 39 30.09 -13.54 -12.82
N GLY A 40 29.94 -14.33 -11.76
CA GLY A 40 28.73 -15.14 -11.50
C GLY A 40 27.58 -14.24 -11.05
N GLN A 41 27.20 -13.26 -11.87
CA GLN A 41 26.03 -12.43 -11.64
C GLN A 41 24.78 -13.25 -11.92
N THR A 42 24.29 -13.95 -10.88
CA THR A 42 22.87 -14.29 -10.80
C THR A 42 22.10 -12.99 -11.08
N PRO A 43 21.18 -12.95 -12.06
CA PRO A 43 20.33 -11.78 -12.24
C PRO A 43 19.59 -11.55 -10.92
N GLN A 44 19.88 -10.44 -10.25
CA GLN A 44 18.96 -9.95 -9.23
C GLN A 44 17.67 -9.66 -9.98
N LYS A 45 16.68 -10.54 -9.82
CA LYS A 45 15.30 -10.20 -10.14
C LYS A 45 14.99 -9.00 -9.25
N GLU A 46 15.02 -7.82 -9.87
CA GLU A 46 14.58 -6.58 -9.25
C GLU A 46 13.21 -6.87 -8.65
N SER A 47 13.11 -6.68 -7.33
CA SER A 47 11.90 -7.04 -6.59
C SER A 47 10.86 -5.97 -6.84
N GLU A 48 10.23 -6.04 -8.03
CA GLU A 48 9.18 -5.15 -8.50
C GLU A 48 8.26 -4.80 -7.32
N SER A 49 8.32 -3.53 -6.88
CA SER A 49 7.74 -3.13 -5.61
C SER A 49 6.24 -3.37 -5.63
N ALA A 50 5.70 -3.76 -4.48
CA ALA A 50 4.30 -4.10 -4.37
C ALA A 50 3.46 -2.93 -4.88
N SER A 51 2.60 -3.19 -5.87
CA SER A 51 1.89 -2.13 -6.57
C SER A 51 0.49 -2.55 -6.97
N PHE A 52 -0.34 -1.54 -7.25
CA PHE A 52 -1.77 -1.72 -7.51
C PHE A 52 -2.29 -0.64 -8.46
N GLU A 53 -2.73 -1.07 -9.65
CA GLU A 53 -3.55 -0.27 -10.55
C GLU A 53 -4.92 -0.02 -9.91
N ILE A 54 -5.20 1.22 -9.50
CA ILE A 54 -6.52 1.60 -8.98
C ILE A 54 -7.51 1.62 -10.17
N PRO A 55 -8.63 0.86 -10.12
CA PRO A 55 -9.53 0.68 -11.27
C PRO A 55 -10.47 1.88 -11.45
N MET A 56 -9.91 3.01 -11.88
CA MET A 56 -10.58 4.28 -12.10
C MET A 56 -9.91 5.09 -13.21
N ASN A 57 -10.60 6.08 -13.75
CA ASN A 57 -10.05 7.16 -14.57
C ASN A 57 -9.93 8.42 -13.69
N TRP A 58 -8.75 9.05 -13.66
CA TRP A 58 -8.48 10.27 -12.87
C TRP A 58 -8.69 11.56 -13.66
N GLY A 59 -8.49 11.52 -14.99
CA GLY A 59 -8.60 12.67 -15.90
C GLY A 59 -7.76 13.88 -15.44
N ASP A 60 -8.46 14.96 -15.14
CA ASP A 60 -7.97 16.30 -14.80
C ASP A 60 -8.27 16.70 -13.33
N LEU A 61 -8.54 15.73 -12.45
CA LEU A 61 -8.97 16.02 -11.06
C LEU A 61 -7.96 16.84 -10.25
N GLY A 62 -6.65 16.66 -10.46
CA GLY A 62 -5.61 17.49 -9.85
C GLY A 62 -5.74 18.96 -10.27
N VAL A 63 -5.85 19.22 -11.58
CA VAL A 63 -6.05 20.55 -12.16
C VAL A 63 -7.34 21.20 -11.64
N LYS A 64 -8.43 20.42 -11.55
CA LYS A 64 -9.70 20.86 -10.97
C LYS A 64 -9.55 21.30 -9.51
N MET A 65 -8.94 20.46 -8.66
CA MET A 65 -8.70 20.79 -7.24
C MET A 65 -7.83 22.03 -7.03
N ILE A 66 -6.81 22.24 -7.89
CA ILE A 66 -6.01 23.48 -7.91
C ILE A 66 -6.88 24.68 -8.31
N SER A 67 -7.64 24.58 -9.41
CA SER A 67 -8.44 25.70 -9.94
C SER A 67 -9.51 26.22 -8.97
N VAL A 68 -10.03 25.36 -8.07
CA VAL A 68 -11.02 25.74 -7.06
C VAL A 68 -10.40 26.05 -5.67
N GLY A 69 -9.08 25.96 -5.53
CA GLY A 69 -8.33 26.31 -4.32
C GLY A 69 -8.22 25.23 -3.24
N VAL A 70 -8.86 24.06 -3.43
CA VAL A 70 -8.75 22.90 -2.52
C VAL A 70 -7.30 22.45 -2.35
N ILE A 71 -6.51 22.54 -3.43
CA ILE A 71 -5.06 22.39 -3.42
C ILE A 71 -4.43 23.74 -3.76
N ASP A 72 -3.56 24.23 -2.88
CA ASP A 72 -2.54 25.23 -3.20
C ASP A 72 -1.29 24.47 -3.71
N PRO A 73 -0.89 24.64 -4.99
CA PRO A 73 0.17 23.83 -5.57
C PRO A 73 1.55 24.11 -4.95
N GLU A 74 1.80 25.34 -4.48
CA GLU A 74 3.08 25.69 -3.84
C GLU A 74 3.18 25.04 -2.46
N LYS A 75 2.12 25.11 -1.65
CA LYS A 75 2.05 24.40 -0.36
C LYS A 75 2.15 22.89 -0.58
N PHE A 76 1.44 22.34 -1.57
CA PHE A 76 1.41 20.91 -1.85
C PHE A 76 2.77 20.37 -2.34
N GLU A 77 3.50 21.05 -3.21
CA GLU A 77 4.87 20.63 -3.56
C GLU A 77 5.87 20.78 -2.40
N SER A 78 5.69 21.80 -1.53
CA SER A 78 6.63 22.07 -0.44
C SER A 78 6.82 20.91 0.53
N ILE A 79 5.75 20.16 0.84
CA ILE A 79 5.82 19.01 1.77
C ILE A 79 6.58 17.80 1.20
N TYR A 80 6.83 17.75 -0.12
CA TYR A 80 7.63 16.70 -0.76
C TYR A 80 9.06 17.15 -1.10
N ALA A 81 9.38 18.45 -0.98
CA ALA A 81 10.70 18.98 -1.32
C ALA A 81 11.86 18.26 -0.60
N GLN A 82 11.67 17.87 0.67
CA GLN A 82 12.69 17.16 1.46
C GLN A 82 13.03 15.75 0.95
N ARG A 83 12.14 15.11 0.16
CA ARG A 83 12.39 13.81 -0.49
C ARG A 83 12.79 13.91 -1.96
N GLY A 84 13.13 15.11 -2.44
CA GLY A 84 13.45 15.38 -3.85
C GLY A 84 12.29 15.96 -4.67
N GLY A 85 11.15 16.27 -4.04
CA GLY A 85 9.96 16.81 -4.70
C GLY A 85 8.96 15.74 -5.14
N LEU A 86 8.11 16.11 -6.11
CA LEU A 86 7.19 15.19 -6.78
C LEU A 86 7.86 14.48 -7.97
N SER A 87 7.57 13.19 -8.14
CA SER A 87 7.99 12.42 -9.33
C SER A 87 7.31 12.93 -10.63
N PRO A 88 7.79 12.52 -11.83
CA PRO A 88 7.10 12.82 -13.09
C PRO A 88 5.64 12.34 -13.09
N GLU A 89 5.36 11.17 -12.53
CA GLU A 89 4.04 10.54 -12.43
C GLU A 89 3.16 11.31 -11.43
N GLU A 90 3.71 11.73 -10.29
CA GLU A 90 2.99 12.53 -9.30
C GLU A 90 2.65 13.93 -9.85
N LYS A 91 3.57 14.56 -10.59
CA LYS A 91 3.30 15.81 -11.32
C LYS A 91 2.26 15.62 -12.41
N GLN A 92 2.26 14.48 -13.09
CA GLN A 92 1.26 14.14 -14.12
C GLN A 92 -0.13 13.93 -13.50
N ILE A 93 -0.24 13.33 -12.30
CA ILE A 93 -1.50 13.22 -11.53
C ILE A 93 -1.99 14.59 -11.02
N LEU A 94 -1.08 15.48 -10.62
CA LEU A 94 -1.40 16.80 -10.08
C LEU A 94 -1.77 17.84 -11.16
N TYR A 95 -1.05 17.86 -12.29
CA TYR A 95 -1.15 18.91 -13.33
C TYR A 95 -1.63 18.41 -14.71
N GLY A 96 -1.69 17.10 -14.94
CA GLY A 96 -2.14 16.51 -16.20
C GLY A 96 -3.66 16.36 -16.33
N SER A 97 -4.14 16.07 -17.54
CA SER A 97 -5.58 16.05 -17.88
C SER A 97 -6.10 14.76 -18.56
N ASP A 98 -5.24 13.87 -19.08
CA ASP A 98 -5.62 12.54 -19.61
C ASP A 98 -5.03 11.40 -18.74
N ASN A 99 -5.18 11.52 -17.42
CA ASN A 99 -4.70 10.51 -16.47
C ASN A 99 -5.69 9.35 -16.39
N LYS A 100 -5.25 8.13 -16.74
CA LYS A 100 -6.12 6.94 -16.77
C LYS A 100 -6.16 6.27 -15.40
N SER A 101 -5.71 5.02 -15.28
CA SER A 101 -5.47 4.40 -13.98
C SER A 101 -4.32 5.09 -13.25
N ILE A 102 -4.35 5.03 -11.92
CA ILE A 102 -3.25 5.43 -11.05
C ILE A 102 -2.63 4.16 -10.49
N LYS A 103 -1.31 4.00 -10.65
CA LYS A 103 -0.53 2.95 -10.01
C LYS A 103 -0.11 3.42 -8.61
N MET A 104 -0.68 2.81 -7.57
CA MET A 104 -0.22 2.96 -6.20
C MET A 104 1.00 2.07 -5.95
N THR A 105 1.98 2.60 -5.23
CA THR A 105 3.17 1.91 -4.73
C THR A 105 3.45 2.36 -3.28
N GLU A 106 4.45 1.76 -2.63
CA GLU A 106 4.84 2.17 -1.27
C GLU A 106 5.40 3.61 -1.24
N GLU A 107 6.11 4.02 -2.30
CA GLU A 107 6.77 5.33 -2.42
C GLU A 107 5.78 6.49 -2.65
N ASN A 108 4.68 6.25 -3.37
CA ASN A 108 3.65 7.26 -3.65
C ASN A 108 2.40 7.17 -2.76
N ALA A 109 2.33 6.20 -1.85
CA ALA A 109 1.16 5.97 -0.98
C ALA A 109 0.70 7.22 -0.21
N GLY A 110 1.64 8.02 0.31
CA GLY A 110 1.38 9.29 1.01
C GLY A 110 1.07 10.48 0.11
N PHE A 111 1.49 10.46 -1.17
CA PHE A 111 1.05 11.43 -2.18
C PHE A 111 -0.41 11.16 -2.55
N LEU A 112 -0.76 9.89 -2.83
CA LEU A 112 -2.13 9.50 -3.15
C LEU A 112 -3.09 9.68 -1.97
N LEU A 113 -2.63 9.52 -0.72
CA LEU A 113 -3.41 9.89 0.47
C LEU A 113 -3.81 11.37 0.41
N ASN A 114 -2.87 12.27 0.19
CA ASN A 114 -3.15 13.71 0.16
C ASN A 114 -3.99 14.13 -1.06
N MET A 115 -3.77 13.53 -2.24
CA MET A 115 -4.61 13.78 -3.43
C MET A 115 -6.06 13.31 -3.23
N LEU A 116 -6.27 12.17 -2.57
CA LEU A 116 -7.61 11.65 -2.27
C LEU A 116 -8.26 12.37 -1.09
N TRP A 117 -7.47 12.84 -0.11
CA TRP A 117 -7.94 13.68 1.01
C TRP A 117 -8.47 15.01 0.48
N ALA A 118 -7.69 15.71 -0.36
CA ALA A 118 -8.11 16.89 -1.07
C ALA A 118 -9.46 16.67 -1.79
N LEU A 119 -9.56 15.57 -2.54
CA LEU A 119 -10.75 15.20 -3.30
C LEU A 119 -11.97 15.01 -2.40
N GLY A 120 -11.87 14.17 -1.36
CA GLY A 120 -12.98 13.90 -0.45
C GLY A 120 -13.38 15.11 0.39
N LEU A 121 -12.44 15.99 0.75
CA LEU A 121 -12.75 17.24 1.45
C LEU A 121 -13.51 18.22 0.54
N GLY A 122 -12.98 18.43 -0.67
CA GLY A 122 -13.45 19.45 -1.59
C GLY A 122 -14.73 19.07 -2.34
N ASN A 123 -14.97 17.77 -2.56
CA ASN A 123 -16.12 17.31 -3.32
C ASN A 123 -17.41 17.40 -2.51
N LYS A 124 -18.48 17.90 -3.13
CA LYS A 124 -19.80 18.01 -2.51
C LYS A 124 -20.41 16.63 -2.31
N ASN A 125 -20.64 16.24 -1.04
CA ASN A 125 -21.25 14.97 -0.68
C ASN A 125 -22.21 15.06 0.51
N ASP A 126 -23.38 14.41 0.41
CA ASP A 126 -24.40 14.40 1.47
C ASP A 126 -23.92 13.71 2.77
N ILE A 127 -22.89 12.86 2.70
CA ILE A 127 -22.19 12.26 3.87
C ILE A 127 -21.51 13.35 4.72
N LEU A 128 -21.01 14.41 4.10
CA LEU A 128 -20.34 15.52 4.78
C LEU A 128 -21.32 16.57 5.31
N GLU A 129 -22.44 16.78 4.62
CA GLU A 129 -23.45 17.77 5.01
C GLU A 129 -24.50 17.22 5.99
N SER A 130 -25.00 16.01 5.76
CA SER A 130 -26.11 15.41 6.53
C SER A 130 -25.75 14.14 7.29
N GLY A 131 -24.57 13.59 7.05
CA GLY A 131 -24.11 12.33 7.62
C GLY A 131 -23.74 12.41 9.11
N PRO A 132 -23.13 11.34 9.63
CA PRO A 132 -22.71 11.28 11.03
C PRO A 132 -21.79 12.42 11.51
N MET A 133 -20.85 12.88 10.68
CA MET A 133 -19.83 13.84 11.14
C MET A 133 -20.37 15.25 11.40
N SER A 134 -21.33 15.75 10.60
CA SER A 134 -21.95 17.07 10.79
C SER A 134 -22.86 17.17 12.03
N LYS A 135 -23.02 16.09 12.77
CA LYS A 135 -23.81 16.01 14.02
C LYS A 135 -22.95 16.14 15.28
N TYR A 136 -21.64 16.30 15.14
CA TYR A 136 -20.68 16.35 16.24
C TYR A 136 -19.89 17.66 16.28
N GLY A 137 -20.34 18.58 17.14
CA GLY A 137 -19.59 19.79 17.49
C GLY A 137 -19.37 20.74 16.31
N ASP A 138 -18.19 21.36 16.30
CA ASP A 138 -17.71 22.18 15.18
C ASP A 138 -16.82 21.33 14.26
N VAL A 139 -17.31 21.14 13.04
CA VAL A 139 -16.71 20.32 11.98
C VAL A 139 -15.32 20.82 11.55
N GLY A 140 -14.97 22.08 11.81
CA GLY A 140 -13.63 22.62 11.53
C GLY A 140 -12.51 21.98 12.36
N ASN A 141 -12.82 21.36 13.50
CA ASN A 141 -11.82 20.83 14.44
C ASN A 141 -11.48 19.34 14.23
N PHE A 142 -11.99 18.70 13.18
CA PHE A 142 -11.59 17.32 12.84
C PHE A 142 -10.22 17.29 12.16
N ALA A 143 -9.48 16.21 12.35
CA ALA A 143 -8.15 16.03 11.73
C ALA A 143 -8.23 15.91 10.19
N SER A 144 -9.41 15.65 9.63
CA SER A 144 -9.69 15.71 8.20
C SER A 144 -10.00 17.11 7.66
N THR A 145 -10.30 18.09 8.49
CA THR A 145 -10.72 19.44 8.08
C THR A 145 -9.67 20.46 8.49
N GLY A 146 -9.55 20.78 9.78
CA GLY A 146 -8.53 21.71 10.31
C GLY A 146 -7.09 21.22 10.09
N GLY A 147 -6.89 19.91 9.87
CA GLY A 147 -5.60 19.34 9.47
C GLY A 147 -5.19 19.62 8.02
N TRP A 148 -6.10 20.06 7.14
CA TRP A 148 -5.84 20.25 5.71
C TRP A 148 -5.20 21.61 5.39
N ILE A 149 -4.02 21.88 5.92
CA ILE A 149 -3.31 23.18 5.72
C ILE A 149 -2.82 23.44 4.28
N LEU A 150 -3.13 22.55 3.33
CA LEU A 150 -2.69 22.60 1.92
C LEU A 150 -3.72 23.26 0.97
N ALA A 151 -4.84 23.76 1.49
CA ALA A 151 -5.77 24.62 0.74
C ALA A 151 -5.18 26.01 0.51
N LYS A 152 -5.72 26.75 -0.47
CA LYS A 152 -5.34 28.16 -0.74
C LYS A 152 -5.84 29.09 0.37
N ASN A 153 -7.12 28.94 0.74
CA ASN A 153 -7.79 29.64 1.83
C ASN A 153 -7.94 28.72 3.06
N ASP A 154 -8.94 28.98 3.91
CA ASP A 154 -9.37 28.09 4.98
C ASP A 154 -9.93 26.76 4.41
N PRO A 155 -9.68 25.58 5.03
CA PRO A 155 -10.24 24.30 4.56
C PRO A 155 -11.77 24.26 4.52
N MET A 156 -12.44 24.97 5.44
CA MET A 156 -13.91 25.05 5.51
C MET A 156 -14.50 25.95 4.42
N ASP A 157 -13.68 26.77 3.77
CA ASP A 157 -14.00 27.48 2.53
C ASP A 157 -14.16 26.50 1.34
N HIS A 158 -13.80 25.23 1.51
CA HIS A 158 -13.84 24.20 0.46
C HIS A 158 -14.60 22.91 0.86
N TYR A 159 -14.79 22.65 2.15
CA TYR A 159 -15.53 21.50 2.69
C TYR A 159 -16.90 21.29 2.01
N SER A 160 -17.07 20.14 1.33
CA SER A 160 -18.29 19.75 0.61
C SER A 160 -18.81 20.79 -0.41
N ARG A 161 -17.95 21.65 -0.94
CA ARG A 161 -18.37 22.83 -1.72
C ARG A 161 -18.41 22.61 -3.23
N HIS A 162 -17.49 21.81 -3.76
CA HIS A 162 -17.18 21.80 -5.19
C HIS A 162 -17.72 20.55 -5.89
N ARG A 163 -18.19 20.68 -7.13
CA ARG A 163 -18.62 19.53 -7.96
C ARG A 163 -17.43 19.00 -8.76
N LEU A 164 -16.41 18.49 -8.07
CA LEU A 164 -15.23 17.85 -8.68
C LEU A 164 -15.63 16.56 -9.38
N ILE A 165 -16.53 15.81 -8.73
CA ILE A 165 -17.19 14.60 -9.19
C ILE A 165 -18.71 14.83 -9.13
N MET A 166 -19.47 14.16 -10.00
CA MET A 166 -20.93 14.10 -9.92
C MET A 166 -21.36 12.64 -9.81
N LEU A 167 -22.15 12.34 -8.79
CA LEU A 167 -22.73 11.02 -8.55
C LEU A 167 -24.23 11.05 -8.87
N THR A 168 -24.75 9.96 -9.43
CA THR A 168 -26.20 9.70 -9.43
C THR A 168 -26.65 9.25 -8.04
N ASP A 169 -27.96 9.32 -7.77
CA ASP A 169 -28.56 8.86 -6.52
C ASP A 169 -28.12 7.44 -6.13
N ASP A 170 -28.00 6.53 -7.10
CA ASP A 170 -27.62 5.14 -6.85
C ASP A 170 -26.11 4.96 -6.64
N GLN A 171 -25.28 5.81 -7.25
CA GLN A 171 -23.85 5.91 -6.92
C GLN A 171 -23.65 6.48 -5.50
N GLN A 172 -24.41 7.51 -5.11
CA GLN A 172 -24.36 8.08 -3.75
C GLN A 172 -24.80 7.05 -2.69
N LYS A 173 -25.95 6.38 -2.88
CA LYS A 173 -26.40 5.27 -2.01
C LYS A 173 -25.40 4.13 -1.92
N LEU A 174 -24.58 3.90 -2.95
CA LEU A 174 -23.51 2.91 -2.95
C LEU A 174 -22.31 3.38 -2.11
N VAL A 175 -21.85 4.63 -2.27
CA VAL A 175 -20.79 5.23 -1.41
C VAL A 175 -21.20 5.21 0.06
N GLU A 176 -22.44 5.60 0.38
CA GLU A 176 -22.97 5.57 1.75
C GLU A 176 -22.96 4.16 2.37
N ARG A 177 -23.45 3.16 1.65
CA ARG A 177 -23.49 1.77 2.13
C ARG A 177 -22.10 1.17 2.30
N VAL A 178 -21.18 1.44 1.37
CA VAL A 178 -19.82 0.90 1.41
C VAL A 178 -18.99 1.59 2.51
N SER A 179 -19.07 2.92 2.61
CA SER A 179 -18.30 3.69 3.59
C SER A 179 -18.65 3.35 5.05
N GLN A 180 -19.90 2.99 5.35
CA GLN A 180 -20.35 2.45 6.66
C GLN A 180 -19.61 1.17 7.11
N ASN A 181 -19.07 0.41 6.17
CA ASN A 181 -18.46 -0.90 6.41
C ASN A 181 -16.92 -0.86 6.44
N ILE A 182 -16.29 0.29 6.10
CA ILE A 182 -14.84 0.41 5.93
C ILE A 182 -14.19 1.15 7.10
N TYR A 183 -13.34 0.43 7.83
CA TYR A 183 -12.53 0.89 8.97
C TYR A 183 -11.04 0.91 8.62
N ARG A 184 -10.22 1.55 9.48
CA ARG A 184 -8.75 1.56 9.41
C ARG A 184 -8.15 1.61 10.82
N PRO A 185 -6.98 1.01 11.07
CA PRO A 185 -6.56 0.57 12.41
C PRO A 185 -6.17 1.71 13.37
N CYS A 186 -6.25 2.96 12.93
CA CYS A 186 -6.03 4.16 13.73
C CYS A 186 -7.24 4.59 14.58
N CYS A 187 -8.49 4.28 14.18
CA CYS A 187 -9.70 4.72 14.91
C CYS A 187 -10.82 3.66 14.92
N ASP A 188 -11.85 3.90 15.74
CA ASP A 188 -13.08 3.07 15.79
C ASP A 188 -14.24 3.64 14.96
N ASN A 189 -13.95 4.61 14.09
CA ASN A 189 -14.90 5.24 13.18
C ASN A 189 -14.82 4.62 11.77
N ALA A 190 -15.96 4.56 11.10
CA ALA A 190 -16.07 4.08 9.72
C ALA A 190 -15.92 5.23 8.72
N THR A 191 -15.89 4.93 7.42
CA THR A 191 -15.67 5.95 6.37
C THR A 191 -16.84 6.90 6.15
N ASN A 192 -18.04 6.57 6.62
CA ASN A 192 -19.14 7.55 6.73
C ASN A 192 -19.00 8.51 7.94
N PHE A 193 -17.91 8.42 8.71
CA PHE A 193 -17.46 9.43 9.68
C PHE A 193 -15.99 9.78 9.34
N PRO A 194 -15.74 10.60 8.30
CA PRO A 194 -14.40 10.85 7.75
C PRO A 194 -13.63 11.91 8.58
N ASP A 195 -13.39 11.61 9.85
CA ASP A 195 -12.81 12.48 10.89
C ASP A 195 -11.29 12.73 10.79
N CYS A 196 -10.59 11.91 10.02
CA CYS A 196 -9.15 11.94 9.83
C CYS A 196 -8.78 11.90 8.34
N ASN A 197 -7.57 12.32 8.02
CA ASN A 197 -7.01 12.34 6.66
C ASN A 197 -7.25 11.05 5.86
N HIS A 198 -6.93 9.88 6.44
CA HIS A 198 -7.19 8.56 5.85
C HIS A 198 -8.67 8.29 5.56
N GLY A 199 -9.57 8.89 6.35
CA GLY A 199 -11.02 8.73 6.20
C GLY A 199 -11.61 9.61 5.12
N MET A 200 -11.16 10.86 5.03
CA MET A 200 -11.52 11.75 3.94
C MET A 200 -10.93 11.25 2.61
N ALA A 201 -9.70 10.72 2.64
CA ALA A 201 -9.08 10.06 1.49
C ALA A 201 -9.82 8.79 1.05
N MET A 202 -10.25 7.94 2.00
CA MET A 202 -11.06 6.77 1.67
C MET A 202 -12.45 7.17 1.14
N LEU A 203 -13.04 8.27 1.61
CA LEU A 203 -14.29 8.79 1.05
C LEU A 203 -14.11 9.24 -0.42
N GLY A 204 -13.13 10.10 -0.70
CA GLY A 204 -12.83 10.57 -2.06
C GLY A 204 -12.50 9.44 -3.05
N LEU A 205 -11.84 8.37 -2.58
CA LEU A 205 -11.65 7.14 -3.35
C LEU A 205 -12.98 6.47 -3.71
N LEU A 206 -13.88 6.30 -2.73
CA LEU A 206 -15.17 5.61 -2.94
C LEU A 206 -16.08 6.43 -3.87
N GLU A 207 -16.09 7.75 -3.76
CA GLU A 207 -16.77 8.65 -4.70
C GLU A 207 -16.24 8.47 -6.12
N LEU A 208 -14.91 8.53 -6.31
CA LEU A 208 -14.29 8.40 -7.62
C LEU A 208 -14.51 7.02 -8.25
N LEU A 209 -14.45 5.94 -7.45
CA LEU A 209 -14.78 4.59 -7.90
C LEU A 209 -16.26 4.48 -8.30
N ALA A 210 -17.18 5.00 -7.48
CA ALA A 210 -18.61 4.99 -7.78
C ALA A 210 -18.92 5.76 -9.07
N ALA A 211 -18.34 6.95 -9.25
CA ALA A 211 -18.45 7.77 -10.47
C ALA A 211 -17.95 7.03 -11.72
N ASN A 212 -16.86 6.26 -11.59
CA ASN A 212 -16.33 5.37 -12.63
C ASN A 212 -17.17 4.09 -12.86
N GLY A 213 -18.30 3.92 -12.17
CA GLY A 213 -19.19 2.76 -12.32
C GLY A 213 -18.70 1.49 -11.63
N ALA A 214 -17.80 1.60 -10.65
CA ALA A 214 -17.29 0.45 -9.91
C ALA A 214 -18.40 -0.28 -9.12
N SER A 215 -18.35 -1.61 -9.12
CA SER A 215 -19.27 -2.42 -8.30
C SER A 215 -18.94 -2.32 -6.81
N GLU A 216 -19.92 -2.64 -5.95
CA GLU A 216 -19.70 -2.74 -4.49
C GLU A 216 -18.52 -3.68 -4.14
N GLN A 217 -18.37 -4.80 -4.85
CA GLN A 217 -17.22 -5.70 -4.65
C GLN A 217 -15.90 -5.08 -5.12
N THR A 218 -15.92 -4.31 -6.22
CA THR A 218 -14.74 -3.57 -6.71
C THR A 218 -14.29 -2.53 -5.69
N MET A 219 -15.25 -1.82 -5.06
CA MET A 219 -14.97 -0.79 -4.05
C MET A 219 -14.34 -1.39 -2.79
N TYR A 220 -14.88 -2.50 -2.24
CA TYR A 220 -14.22 -3.17 -1.11
C TYR A 220 -12.85 -3.77 -1.48
N LYS A 221 -12.68 -4.31 -2.69
CA LYS A 221 -11.37 -4.81 -3.16
C LYS A 221 -10.34 -3.69 -3.26
N ALA A 222 -10.70 -2.55 -3.86
CA ALA A 222 -9.83 -1.39 -3.96
C ALA A 222 -9.50 -0.84 -2.57
N ALA A 223 -10.50 -0.58 -1.72
CA ALA A 223 -10.31 -0.09 -0.36
C ALA A 223 -9.39 -0.98 0.48
N LEU A 224 -9.47 -2.31 0.33
CA LEU A 224 -8.55 -3.25 1.00
C LEU A 224 -7.12 -3.05 0.53
N ARG A 225 -6.87 -2.98 -0.79
CA ARG A 225 -5.52 -2.75 -1.33
C ARG A 225 -4.95 -1.40 -0.90
N ILE A 226 -5.74 -0.32 -0.99
CA ILE A 226 -5.34 1.02 -0.54
C ILE A 226 -4.97 1.03 0.96
N ASN A 227 -5.80 0.41 1.81
CA ASN A 227 -5.50 0.29 3.24
C ASN A 227 -4.25 -0.57 3.51
N GLN A 228 -3.93 -1.59 2.69
CA GLN A 228 -2.67 -2.33 2.82
C GLN A 228 -1.43 -1.45 2.59
N PHE A 229 -1.50 -0.45 1.71
CA PHE A 229 -0.41 0.52 1.49
C PHE A 229 -0.34 1.61 2.57
N TRP A 230 -1.48 2.06 3.10
CA TRP A 230 -1.50 3.06 4.18
C TRP A 230 -1.18 2.49 5.56
N PHE A 231 -1.39 1.19 5.79
CA PHE A 231 -1.21 0.53 7.09
C PHE A 231 -0.47 -0.83 6.97
N PRO A 232 0.74 -0.87 6.37
CA PRO A 232 1.40 -2.12 5.97
C PRO A 232 1.64 -3.08 7.14
N ASP A 233 2.17 -2.61 8.28
CA ASP A 233 2.42 -3.43 9.47
C ASP A 233 1.15 -4.04 10.06
N GLN A 234 0.06 -3.27 10.03
CA GLN A 234 -1.22 -3.69 10.58
C GLN A 234 -1.87 -4.75 9.66
N TYR A 235 -1.81 -4.58 8.34
CA TYR A 235 -2.31 -5.60 7.41
C TYR A 235 -1.41 -6.83 7.30
N ALA A 236 -0.08 -6.69 7.45
CA ALA A 236 0.82 -7.83 7.63
C ALA A 236 0.49 -8.62 8.91
N THR A 237 0.13 -7.94 10.00
CA THR A 237 -0.32 -8.58 11.24
C THR A 237 -1.69 -9.25 11.07
N ILE A 238 -2.63 -8.64 10.37
CA ILE A 238 -3.92 -9.28 10.00
C ILE A 238 -3.69 -10.51 9.10
N ALA A 239 -2.75 -10.45 8.16
CA ALA A 239 -2.40 -11.60 7.31
C ALA A 239 -1.81 -12.77 8.14
N LYS A 240 -0.90 -12.50 9.07
CA LYS A 240 -0.41 -13.51 10.05
C LYS A 240 -1.56 -14.13 10.86
N TYR A 241 -2.53 -13.32 11.29
CA TYR A 241 -3.71 -13.83 12.00
C TYR A 241 -4.57 -14.73 11.12
N LEU A 242 -4.88 -14.34 9.88
CA LEU A 242 -5.63 -15.16 8.92
C LEU A 242 -4.92 -16.48 8.63
N GLN A 243 -3.59 -16.45 8.48
CA GLN A 243 -2.76 -17.64 8.29
C GLN A 243 -2.86 -18.60 9.49
N SER A 244 -2.91 -18.08 10.73
CA SER A 244 -3.18 -18.90 11.93
C SER A 244 -4.56 -19.57 11.96
N LYS A 245 -5.47 -19.15 11.08
CA LYS A 245 -6.83 -19.71 10.89
C LYS A 245 -6.97 -20.48 9.56
N GLY A 246 -5.88 -20.71 8.82
CA GLY A 246 -5.90 -21.38 7.52
C GLY A 246 -6.53 -20.56 6.37
N LYS A 247 -6.73 -19.24 6.55
CA LYS A 247 -7.15 -18.30 5.50
C LYS A 247 -5.93 -17.54 4.95
N SER A 248 -6.03 -17.00 3.74
CA SER A 248 -5.15 -15.92 3.27
C SER A 248 -5.93 -14.59 3.17
N ILE A 249 -5.26 -13.46 2.98
CA ILE A 249 -5.94 -12.15 2.85
C ILE A 249 -6.56 -11.96 1.46
N GLU A 250 -6.01 -12.62 0.44
CA GLU A 250 -6.48 -12.66 -0.95
C GLU A 250 -7.72 -13.54 -1.12
N SER A 251 -7.93 -14.50 -0.21
CA SER A 251 -9.04 -15.45 -0.20
C SER A 251 -10.14 -15.14 0.84
N ALA A 252 -9.91 -14.15 1.70
CA ALA A 252 -10.93 -13.64 2.62
C ALA A 252 -11.90 -12.68 1.91
N ASP A 253 -13.10 -12.47 2.48
CA ASP A 253 -14.00 -11.41 2.02
C ASP A 253 -13.40 -10.03 2.38
N PRO A 254 -13.11 -9.15 1.41
CA PRO A 254 -12.61 -7.81 1.70
C PRO A 254 -13.52 -7.00 2.63
N ARG A 255 -14.83 -7.27 2.66
CA ARG A 255 -15.76 -6.63 3.61
C ARG A 255 -15.64 -7.19 5.03
N GLU A 256 -15.32 -8.47 5.21
CA GLU A 256 -14.97 -9.04 6.52
C GLU A 256 -13.72 -8.34 7.07
N ILE A 257 -12.68 -8.22 6.23
CA ILE A 257 -11.37 -7.68 6.62
C ILE A 257 -11.40 -6.17 6.83
N LEU A 258 -12.11 -5.40 6.01
CA LEU A 258 -12.30 -3.95 6.22
C LEU A 258 -13.27 -3.63 7.36
N GLY A 259 -14.05 -4.61 7.81
CA GLY A 259 -15.03 -4.45 8.88
C GLY A 259 -14.43 -4.20 10.27
N ARG A 260 -15.28 -3.72 11.18
CA ARG A 260 -14.89 -3.29 12.55
C ARG A 260 -14.07 -4.33 13.31
N ASN A 261 -14.39 -5.61 13.18
CA ASN A 261 -13.72 -6.68 13.93
C ASN A 261 -12.25 -6.89 13.52
N TYR A 262 -11.85 -6.45 12.32
CA TYR A 262 -10.51 -6.61 11.78
C TYR A 262 -9.76 -5.28 11.68
N SER A 263 -10.36 -4.30 10.99
CA SER A 263 -9.65 -3.07 10.62
C SER A 263 -9.91 -1.87 11.53
N SER A 264 -10.77 -1.91 12.55
CA SER A 264 -10.87 -0.78 13.50
C SER A 264 -9.79 -0.82 14.59
N ALA A 265 -9.52 0.29 15.27
CA ALA A 265 -8.53 0.35 16.35
C ALA A 265 -8.83 -0.60 17.54
N SER A 266 -10.09 -0.93 17.81
CA SER A 266 -10.45 -1.96 18.80
C SER A 266 -10.47 -3.39 18.22
N GLY A 267 -10.75 -3.57 16.93
CA GLY A 267 -10.66 -4.86 16.23
C GLY A 267 -9.21 -5.31 16.04
N PHE A 268 -8.41 -4.47 15.39
CA PHE A 268 -6.99 -4.71 15.12
C PHE A 268 -6.21 -5.03 16.40
N ARG A 269 -6.47 -4.31 17.50
CA ARG A 269 -5.82 -4.55 18.81
C ARG A 269 -6.09 -5.94 19.37
N LYS A 270 -7.31 -6.48 19.18
CA LYS A 270 -7.65 -7.86 19.56
C LYS A 270 -6.92 -8.87 18.68
N ILE A 271 -6.79 -8.58 17.39
CA ILE A 271 -6.04 -9.42 16.44
C ILE A 271 -4.53 -9.43 16.76
N ALA A 272 -3.92 -8.27 16.98
CA ALA A 272 -2.50 -8.15 17.31
C ALA A 272 -2.13 -8.91 18.61
N ALA A 273 -3.02 -8.92 19.60
CA ALA A 273 -2.86 -9.70 20.83
C ALA A 273 -2.97 -11.23 20.64
N LEU A 274 -3.49 -11.69 19.50
CA LEU A 274 -3.60 -13.12 19.13
C LEU A 274 -2.52 -13.57 18.14
N VAL A 275 -1.70 -12.65 17.63
CA VAL A 275 -0.56 -12.95 16.76
C VAL A 275 0.71 -12.94 17.60
N PRO A 276 1.47 -14.05 17.66
CA PRO A 276 2.77 -14.07 18.29
C PRO A 276 3.67 -12.98 17.68
N GLN A 277 4.11 -12.04 18.52
CA GLN A 277 5.04 -11.01 18.10
C GLN A 277 6.41 -11.67 17.92
N THR A 278 6.76 -11.97 16.67
CA THR A 278 8.16 -12.23 16.28
C THR A 278 8.99 -11.05 16.75
N GLU A 279 10.01 -11.27 17.58
CA GLU A 279 10.79 -10.21 18.20
C GLU A 279 11.21 -9.16 17.15
N SER A 280 10.61 -7.97 17.24
CA SER A 280 11.11 -6.80 16.53
C SER A 280 12.53 -6.56 17.04
N ARG A 281 13.50 -6.41 16.14
CA ARG A 281 14.85 -5.95 16.53
C ARG A 281 14.69 -4.67 17.33
N SER A 282 15.07 -4.71 18.60
CA SER A 282 15.03 -3.55 19.47
C SER A 282 15.98 -2.48 18.95
N SER A 283 15.44 -1.50 18.22
CA SER A 283 16.13 -0.26 17.85
C SER A 283 16.15 0.72 19.04
N GLY A 284 16.47 0.22 20.24
CA GLY A 284 16.77 1.03 21.40
C GLY A 284 18.06 1.82 21.15
N GLY A 285 17.93 3.03 20.63
CA GLY A 285 19.08 3.81 20.14
C GLY A 285 18.91 5.34 20.13
N CYS A 286 17.81 5.90 20.63
CA CYS A 286 17.66 7.34 20.82
C CYS A 286 18.24 7.79 22.17
N GLY A 287 19.57 7.71 22.29
CA GLY A 287 20.32 8.23 23.43
C GLY A 287 21.38 9.23 22.97
N VAL A 288 21.08 10.52 23.08
CA VAL A 288 22.05 11.62 22.99
C VAL A 288 21.83 12.58 24.16
N ASP A 289 22.91 13.24 24.58
CA ASP A 289 23.07 13.79 25.92
C ASP A 289 22.37 15.14 26.14
N SER A 290 21.76 15.30 27.32
CA SER A 290 21.48 16.60 27.95
C SER A 290 21.20 16.40 29.45
N GLY A 291 22.03 17.00 30.30
CA GLY A 291 22.10 16.65 31.72
C GLY A 291 21.02 17.30 32.60
N GLN A 292 20.26 16.46 33.31
CA GLN A 292 19.61 16.66 34.63
C GLN A 292 18.59 17.81 34.83
N PRO A 293 17.60 17.65 35.74
CA PRO A 293 16.89 16.41 36.08
C PRO A 293 15.35 16.56 36.17
N ALA A 294 14.65 15.54 35.66
CA ALA A 294 13.27 15.12 35.93
C ALA A 294 12.29 16.07 36.71
N ALA A 295 11.28 16.57 35.99
CA ALA A 295 9.96 16.89 36.56
C ALA A 295 8.98 15.72 36.28
N LYS A 296 7.93 15.57 37.10
CA LYS A 296 6.98 14.45 37.02
C LYS A 296 5.94 14.63 35.91
N PRO A 297 5.42 13.55 35.29
CA PRO A 297 4.41 13.64 34.25
C PRO A 297 3.05 14.10 34.81
N GLN A 298 2.41 15.02 34.11
CA GLN A 298 1.02 15.45 34.34
C GLN A 298 0.17 15.04 33.14
N GLN A 299 -1.06 14.60 33.39
CA GLN A 299 -1.98 14.13 32.36
C GLN A 299 -2.58 15.29 31.56
N GLY A 300 -2.66 15.15 30.24
CA GLY A 300 -3.37 16.06 29.34
C GLY A 300 -3.06 15.77 27.89
N CYS A 301 -4.07 15.41 27.10
CA CYS A 301 -3.95 15.33 25.64
C CYS A 301 -4.78 16.47 25.02
N GLY A 302 -4.06 17.35 24.33
CA GLY A 302 -4.51 18.49 23.56
C GLY A 302 -3.25 19.24 23.10
N ILE A 303 -3.21 19.90 21.94
CA ILE A 303 -4.29 20.16 20.97
C ILE A 303 -3.98 19.40 19.68
#